data_AF-A0A2V8S0P1-F1
#
_entry.id   AF-A0A2V8S0P1-F1
#
_cell.length_a   1.000
_cell.length_b   1.000
_cell.length_c   1.000
_cell.angle_alpha   90.00
_cell.angle_beta   90.00
_cell.angle_gamma   90.00
#
_symmetry.space_group_name_H-M   'P 1'
#
loop_
_entity.id
_entity.type
_entity.pdbx_description
1 polymer ?
#
loop_
_entity_poly.entity_id
_entity_poly.type
_entity_poly.pdbx_seq_one_letter_code
_entity_poly.pdbx_strand_id
1 'polypeptide(L)'
;MYLRLSLLGLCLVLFGSHALAAPATLCARVKAQPDAWVTARVDALVLAARAAYEHDEAQPAYERVLGGIATTIKQCKLAQDESFIGRYREFVEYIEAANVARLPDHELGFNVPDKQYFAETQQYVQIPEFLLQPDFLRAVSRYETLARAKALLRQLNECRAPDDQLIFFSYKSRHLGTPDSPDSYGRLLIVVPGHAAQGVPEKWVQFGITDPGARAHVRNVSVVSTILAPDGTANVYFKDFYRTYRRDGSLTINGRWELGYGDDNCVQCHKSGILPIFPVAGSVSASEQPNVEAVNQRFRAYGTPRFDKYIDTSKFGPGLGTADLTERNQRFGASFSNTTVAHAMTCAACHQPERLGSLNWPMDRTIISSYIKGGQMPYGYTLQTTERNALYDRLIQEYFATDPTHPGILKSWLLGRAH
;
A
#
# COMPACT_ATOMS: atom_id res chain seq x y z
N MET A 1 -4.41 -22.24 58.70
CA MET A 1 -5.13 -21.11 59.34
C MET A 1 -4.15 -19.95 59.49
N TYR A 2 -4.02 -19.10 58.48
CA TYR A 2 -3.44 -17.76 58.59
C TYR A 2 -4.12 -16.86 57.57
N LEU A 3 -4.73 -15.82 58.11
CA LEU A 3 -5.46 -14.74 57.46
C LEU A 3 -4.51 -13.92 56.56
N ARG A 4 -4.92 -13.63 55.31
CA ARG A 4 -4.45 -12.42 54.60
C ARG A 4 -5.66 -11.66 54.08
N LEU A 5 -6.08 -10.71 54.92
CA LEU A 5 -6.96 -9.61 54.60
C LEU A 5 -6.24 -8.57 53.72
N SER A 6 -6.97 -8.06 52.74
CA SER A 6 -7.09 -6.64 52.39
C SER A 6 -5.86 -5.85 51.89
N LEU A 7 -5.84 -5.63 50.57
CA LEU A 7 -5.38 -4.38 49.96
C LEU A 7 -6.26 -4.09 48.71
N LEU A 8 -7.55 -3.94 48.96
CA LEU A 8 -8.51 -3.28 48.07
C LEU A 8 -8.69 -1.87 48.62
N GLY A 9 -7.85 -0.95 48.16
CA GLY A 9 -7.83 0.43 48.63
C GLY A 9 -7.28 1.35 47.55
N LEU A 10 -8.19 2.16 46.99
CA LEU A 10 -7.92 3.49 46.47
C LEU A 10 -7.19 3.61 45.11
N CYS A 11 -7.90 3.27 44.01
CA CYS A 11 -7.68 3.88 42.69
C CYS A 11 -9.03 4.24 42.02
N LEU A 12 -9.97 4.73 42.82
CA LEU A 12 -11.15 5.47 42.38
C LEU A 12 -10.92 6.91 42.84
N VAL A 13 -11.17 7.90 41.96
CA VAL A 13 -10.97 9.36 42.11
C VAL A 13 -9.69 9.89 41.44
N LEU A 14 -9.58 9.73 40.12
CA LEU A 14 -8.96 10.73 39.22
C LEU A 14 -9.69 10.81 37.85
N PHE A 15 -11.00 10.54 37.82
CA PHE A 15 -11.87 10.98 36.71
C PHE A 15 -12.53 12.31 37.07
N GLY A 16 -11.69 13.26 37.50
CA GLY A 16 -12.10 14.64 37.70
C GLY A 16 -12.35 15.30 36.36
N SER A 17 -13.63 15.44 36.00
CA SER A 17 -14.23 16.57 35.28
C SER A 17 -13.27 17.45 34.46
N HIS A 18 -12.74 16.94 33.34
CA HIS A 18 -12.18 17.77 32.27
C HIS A 18 -13.31 18.34 31.38
N ALA A 19 -14.37 18.83 32.01
CA ALA A 19 -15.46 19.48 31.34
C ALA A 19 -15.09 20.94 31.05
N LEU A 20 -14.93 21.26 29.76
CA LEU A 20 -15.23 22.56 29.16
C LEU A 20 -14.26 23.75 29.42
N ALA A 21 -12.96 23.50 29.62
CA ALA A 21 -11.95 24.54 29.39
C ALA A 21 -11.72 24.76 27.87
N ALA A 22 -12.59 25.60 27.31
CA ALA A 22 -12.67 26.24 26.00
C ALA A 22 -11.67 25.86 24.86
N PRO A 23 -12.16 25.42 23.67
CA PRO A 23 -11.35 25.30 22.45
C PRO A 23 -10.64 26.60 22.03
N ALA A 24 -11.14 27.77 22.46
CA ALA A 24 -10.48 29.05 22.24
C ALA A 24 -9.06 29.13 22.84
N THR A 25 -8.81 28.45 23.98
CA THR A 25 -7.48 28.46 24.63
C THR A 25 -6.46 27.59 23.90
N LEU A 26 -6.90 26.45 23.33
CA LEU A 26 -6.07 25.59 22.51
C LEU A 26 -5.64 26.30 21.23
N CYS A 27 -6.59 26.87 20.49
CA CYS A 27 -6.30 27.52 19.22
C CYS A 27 -5.45 28.78 19.38
N ALA A 28 -5.70 29.58 20.43
CA ALA A 28 -4.85 30.71 20.78
C ALA A 28 -3.40 30.26 21.05
N ARG A 29 -3.20 29.16 21.79
CA ARG A 29 -1.87 28.62 22.07
C ARG A 29 -1.16 28.12 20.81
N VAL A 30 -1.85 27.35 19.97
CA VAL A 30 -1.29 26.86 18.70
C VAL A 30 -0.87 28.02 17.81
N LYS A 31 -1.71 29.06 17.70
CA LYS A 31 -1.40 30.26 16.89
C LYS A 31 -0.30 31.12 17.50
N ALA A 32 -0.18 31.18 18.82
CA ALA A 32 0.89 31.92 19.49
C ALA A 32 2.27 31.23 19.37
N GLN A 33 2.29 29.89 19.27
CA GLN A 33 3.53 29.10 19.21
C GLN A 33 3.43 28.00 18.14
N PRO A 34 3.27 28.35 16.86
CA PRO A 34 3.01 27.38 15.80
C PRO A 34 4.20 26.43 15.60
N ASP A 35 5.43 26.93 15.70
CA ASP A 35 6.67 26.13 15.56
C ASP A 35 6.76 25.01 16.59
N ALA A 36 6.56 25.37 17.86
CA ALA A 36 6.66 24.43 18.97
C ALA A 36 5.56 23.36 18.85
N TRP A 37 4.35 23.77 18.44
CA TRP A 37 3.26 22.84 18.21
C TRP A 37 3.54 21.90 17.04
N VAL A 38 3.91 22.41 15.86
CA VAL A 38 4.21 21.58 14.67
C VAL A 38 5.35 20.62 14.98
N THR A 39 6.45 21.09 15.56
CA THR A 39 7.60 20.23 15.91
C THR A 39 7.18 19.08 16.82
N ALA A 40 6.44 19.37 17.89
CA ALA A 40 5.98 18.34 18.82
C ALA A 40 5.00 17.35 18.16
N ARG A 41 4.16 17.80 17.22
CA ARG A 41 3.23 16.93 16.49
C ARG A 41 3.92 16.06 15.45
N VAL A 42 4.90 16.61 14.73
CA VAL A 42 5.73 15.85 13.79
C VAL A 42 6.52 14.77 14.54
N ASP A 43 7.11 15.08 15.70
CA ASP A 43 7.83 14.07 16.50
C ASP A 43 6.92 12.93 16.93
N ALA A 44 5.76 13.26 17.49
CA ALA A 44 4.78 12.26 17.90
C ALA A 44 4.28 11.42 16.71
N LEU A 45 4.04 12.06 15.57
CA LEU A 45 3.57 11.41 14.35
C LEU A 45 4.62 10.44 13.79
N VAL A 46 5.87 10.87 13.65
CA VAL A 46 6.95 10.04 13.08
C VAL A 46 7.28 8.87 14.00
N LEU A 47 7.29 9.07 15.32
CA LEU A 47 7.45 7.99 16.30
C LEU A 47 6.32 6.96 16.17
N ALA A 48 5.07 7.40 16.11
CA ALA A 48 3.93 6.51 16.01
C ALA A 48 3.86 5.81 14.65
N ALA A 49 4.21 6.50 13.56
CA ALA A 49 4.31 5.94 12.22
C ALA A 49 5.38 4.84 12.14
N ARG A 50 6.55 5.07 12.75
CA ARG A 50 7.60 4.05 12.84
C ARG A 50 7.11 2.82 13.60
N ALA A 51 6.48 3.03 14.75
CA ALA A 51 5.93 1.92 15.54
C ALA A 51 4.89 1.14 14.73
N ALA A 52 3.96 1.82 14.06
CA ALA A 52 2.95 1.19 13.20
C ALA A 52 3.57 0.47 11.99
N TYR A 53 4.66 1.00 11.42
CA TYR A 53 5.41 0.33 10.37
C TYR A 53 6.08 -0.95 10.87
N GLU A 54 6.65 -0.93 12.08
CA GLU A 54 7.35 -2.07 12.69
C GLU A 54 6.39 -3.08 13.33
N HIS A 55 5.17 -2.69 13.68
CA HIS A 55 4.23 -3.47 14.49
C HIS A 55 2.77 -3.14 14.13
N ASP A 56 2.03 -4.12 13.60
CA ASP A 56 0.62 -3.93 13.22
C ASP A 56 -0.23 -3.53 14.44
N GLU A 57 0.10 -4.02 15.64
CA GLU A 57 -0.54 -3.68 16.91
C GLU A 57 -0.39 -2.19 17.32
N ALA A 58 0.56 -1.46 16.72
CA ALA A 58 0.78 -0.04 16.97
C ALA A 58 -0.03 0.87 16.02
N GLN A 59 -0.70 0.31 15.01
CA GLN A 59 -1.55 1.06 14.07
C GLN A 59 -2.61 1.94 14.77
N PRO A 60 -3.35 1.47 15.80
CA PRO A 60 -4.32 2.32 16.51
C PRO A 60 -3.69 3.53 17.22
N ALA A 61 -2.43 3.44 17.64
CA ALA A 61 -1.72 4.55 18.26
C ALA A 61 -1.35 5.63 17.23
N TYR A 62 -0.85 5.21 16.06
CA TYR A 62 -0.60 6.11 14.93
C TYR A 62 -1.89 6.84 14.51
N GLU A 63 -2.98 6.11 14.34
CA GLU A 63 -4.28 6.69 13.99
C GLU A 63 -4.76 7.70 15.04
N ARG A 64 -4.59 7.40 16.33
CA ARG A 64 -4.95 8.34 17.39
C ARG A 64 -4.16 9.65 17.30
N VAL A 65 -2.85 9.57 17.05
CA VAL A 65 -1.99 10.76 16.87
C VAL A 65 -2.42 11.55 15.64
N LEU A 66 -2.53 10.90 14.48
CA LEU A 66 -2.96 11.51 13.23
C LEU A 66 -4.32 12.21 13.37
N GLY A 67 -5.27 11.55 14.02
CA GLY A 67 -6.64 12.07 14.19
C GLY A 67 -6.71 13.26 15.14
N GLY A 68 -5.89 13.25 16.20
CA GLY A 68 -5.76 14.39 17.11
C GLY A 68 -5.18 15.62 16.41
N ILE A 69 -4.20 15.43 15.52
CA ILE A 69 -3.63 16.51 14.70
C ILE A 69 -4.67 17.04 13.72
N ALA A 70 -5.31 16.17 12.93
CA ALA A 70 -6.34 16.55 11.96
C ALA A 70 -7.50 17.30 12.62
N THR A 71 -7.95 16.85 13.79
CA THR A 71 -8.98 17.52 14.59
C THR A 71 -8.56 18.92 14.99
N THR A 72 -7.31 19.11 15.43
CA THR A 72 -6.78 20.42 15.82
C THR A 72 -6.69 21.36 14.62
N ILE A 73 -6.19 20.88 13.47
CA ILE A 73 -6.14 21.66 12.21
C ILE A 73 -7.53 22.17 11.85
N LYS A 74 -8.55 21.29 11.88
CA LYS A 74 -9.95 21.63 11.58
C LYS A 74 -10.54 22.62 12.60
N GLN A 75 -10.42 22.33 13.89
CA GLN A 75 -11.01 23.15 14.96
C GLN A 75 -10.42 24.57 15.00
N CYS A 76 -9.11 24.69 14.77
CA CYS A 76 -8.40 25.96 14.81
C CYS A 76 -8.33 26.67 13.45
N LYS A 77 -8.96 26.10 12.42
CA LYS A 77 -8.99 26.62 11.05
C LYS A 77 -7.59 26.87 10.48
N LEU A 78 -6.63 25.99 10.82
CA LEU A 78 -5.22 26.18 10.43
C LEU A 78 -5.03 26.00 8.92
N ALA A 79 -5.85 25.17 8.28
CA ALA A 79 -5.84 25.00 6.82
C ALA A 79 -6.38 26.22 6.04
N GLN A 80 -7.12 27.12 6.71
CA GLN A 80 -7.61 28.37 6.13
C GLN A 80 -6.76 29.58 6.54
N ASP A 81 -5.75 29.38 7.39
CA ASP A 81 -4.85 30.42 7.86
C ASP A 81 -3.65 30.51 6.92
N GLU A 82 -3.65 31.50 6.00
CA GLU A 82 -2.63 31.63 4.96
C GLU A 82 -1.21 31.74 5.53
N SER A 83 -1.04 32.38 6.69
CA SER A 83 0.26 32.48 7.35
C SER A 83 0.74 31.12 7.85
N PHE A 84 -0.17 30.30 8.38
CA PHE A 84 0.16 28.95 8.83
C PHE A 84 0.47 28.02 7.65
N ILE A 85 -0.41 27.99 6.64
CA ILE A 85 -0.23 27.17 5.43
C ILE A 85 1.02 27.58 4.65
N GLY A 86 1.31 28.88 4.53
CA GLY A 86 2.51 29.36 3.85
C GLY A 86 3.81 28.83 4.47
N ARG A 87 3.78 28.44 5.76
CA ARG A 87 4.94 27.94 6.49
C ARG A 87 4.99 26.42 6.67
N TYR A 88 3.83 25.76 6.77
CA TYR A 88 3.73 24.32 7.10
C TYR A 88 2.86 23.56 6.09
N ARG A 89 2.95 23.91 4.81
CA ARG A 89 2.13 23.32 3.75
C ARG A 89 2.25 21.80 3.73
N GLU A 90 3.47 21.27 3.70
CA GLU A 90 3.77 19.84 3.64
C GLU A 90 3.15 19.10 4.82
N PHE A 91 3.26 19.66 6.02
CA PHE A 91 2.64 19.10 7.22
C PHE A 91 1.13 19.05 7.11
N VAL A 92 0.46 20.15 6.72
CA VAL A 92 -1.00 20.17 6.65
C VAL A 92 -1.52 19.26 5.56
N GLU A 93 -0.97 19.35 4.35
CA GLU A 93 -1.37 18.50 3.22
C GLU A 93 -1.14 17.02 3.49
N TYR A 94 -0.04 16.66 4.17
CA TYR A 94 0.21 15.29 4.61
C TYR A 94 -0.86 14.80 5.59
N ILE A 95 -1.18 15.60 6.62
CA ILE A 95 -2.18 15.21 7.63
C ILE A 95 -3.56 15.04 6.98
N GLU A 96 -3.93 15.93 6.06
CA GLU A 96 -5.17 15.83 5.31
C GLU A 96 -5.20 14.54 4.49
N ALA A 97 -4.20 14.30 3.65
CA ALA A 97 -4.11 13.12 2.79
C ALA A 97 -4.06 11.79 3.58
N ALA A 98 -3.24 11.72 4.63
CA ALA A 98 -3.11 10.51 5.44
C ALA A 98 -4.37 10.20 6.28
N ASN A 99 -5.17 11.22 6.62
CA ASN A 99 -6.39 11.05 7.42
C ASN A 99 -7.63 10.69 6.57
N VAL A 100 -7.54 10.76 5.24
CA VAL A 100 -8.65 10.44 4.32
C VAL A 100 -9.23 9.05 4.58
N ALA A 101 -8.38 8.04 4.73
CA ALA A 101 -8.79 6.63 4.93
C ALA A 101 -9.62 6.38 6.20
N ARG A 102 -9.79 7.40 7.03
CA ARG A 102 -10.50 7.35 8.31
C ARG A 102 -11.82 8.11 8.29
N LEU A 103 -12.13 8.75 7.17
CA LEU A 103 -13.43 9.34 6.93
C LEU A 103 -14.43 8.21 6.63
N PRO A 104 -15.72 8.38 6.96
CA PRO A 104 -16.74 7.39 6.61
C PRO A 104 -16.79 7.16 5.09
N ASP A 105 -16.85 5.90 4.65
CA ASP A 105 -16.92 5.51 3.23
C ASP A 105 -15.69 5.99 2.45
N HIS A 106 -14.48 5.93 3.01
CA HIS A 106 -13.20 6.31 2.37
C HIS A 106 -12.10 5.26 2.64
N GLU A 107 -12.45 4.01 2.94
CA GLU A 107 -11.55 2.95 3.34
C GLU A 107 -10.43 2.69 2.31
N LEU A 108 -10.64 3.02 1.03
CA LEU A 108 -9.61 2.97 -0.03
C LEU A 108 -8.50 4.03 0.12
N GLY A 109 -8.71 5.07 0.93
CA GLY A 109 -7.77 6.19 1.10
C GLY A 109 -7.82 7.23 -0.03
N PHE A 110 -8.92 7.27 -0.79
CA PHE A 110 -9.13 8.22 -1.88
C PHE A 110 -9.90 9.46 -1.43
N ASN A 111 -9.66 10.59 -2.11
CA ASN A 111 -10.29 11.89 -1.83
C ASN A 111 -11.80 11.96 -2.13
N VAL A 112 -12.41 10.86 -2.58
CA VAL A 112 -13.85 10.70 -2.80
C VAL A 112 -14.33 9.47 -2.04
N PRO A 113 -15.63 9.39 -1.70
CA PRO A 113 -16.13 8.20 -1.04
C PRO A 113 -15.99 6.92 -1.90
N ASP A 114 -15.77 5.77 -1.28
CA ASP A 114 -15.57 4.48 -1.93
C ASP A 114 -16.74 4.13 -2.86
N LYS A 115 -17.97 4.39 -2.41
CA LYS A 115 -19.17 4.26 -3.24
C LYS A 115 -19.09 5.09 -4.53
N GLN A 116 -18.62 6.33 -4.43
CA GLN A 116 -18.47 7.21 -5.59
C GLN A 116 -17.37 6.69 -6.51
N TYR A 117 -16.21 6.33 -5.96
CA TYR A 117 -15.11 5.75 -6.73
C TYR A 117 -15.56 4.52 -7.53
N PHE A 118 -16.27 3.57 -6.92
CA PHE A 118 -16.73 2.37 -7.64
C PHE A 118 -17.78 2.66 -8.70
N ALA A 119 -18.64 3.66 -8.49
CA ALA A 119 -19.60 4.07 -9.51
C ALA A 119 -18.89 4.70 -10.73
N GLU A 120 -17.88 5.54 -10.49
CA GLU A 120 -17.13 6.22 -11.56
C GLU A 120 -16.16 5.28 -12.30
N THR A 121 -15.61 4.28 -11.61
CA THR A 121 -14.57 3.39 -12.16
C THR A 121 -15.07 2.01 -12.56
N GLN A 122 -16.38 1.74 -12.43
CA GLN A 122 -16.97 0.42 -12.63
C GLN A 122 -16.52 -0.26 -13.93
N GLN A 123 -16.56 0.48 -15.05
CA GLN A 123 -16.16 -0.02 -16.38
C GLN A 123 -14.68 -0.44 -16.46
N TYR A 124 -13.82 0.16 -15.64
CA TYR A 124 -12.39 -0.11 -15.63
C TYR A 124 -12.06 -1.36 -14.82
N VAL A 125 -12.78 -1.59 -13.72
CA VAL A 125 -12.44 -2.66 -12.75
C VAL A 125 -13.38 -3.87 -12.79
N GLN A 126 -14.33 -3.91 -13.73
CA GLN A 126 -15.19 -5.09 -13.93
C GLN A 126 -14.37 -6.32 -14.37
N ILE A 127 -14.71 -7.47 -13.78
CA ILE A 127 -14.22 -8.77 -14.22
C ILE A 127 -14.81 -9.09 -15.59
N PRO A 128 -13.99 -9.40 -16.61
CA PRO A 128 -14.50 -9.79 -17.92
C PRO A 128 -15.47 -10.97 -17.86
N GLU A 129 -16.56 -10.90 -18.63
CA GLU A 129 -17.68 -11.86 -18.57
C GLU A 129 -17.26 -13.32 -18.80
N PHE A 130 -16.28 -13.56 -19.68
CA PHE A 130 -15.75 -14.90 -19.93
C PHE A 130 -15.07 -15.53 -18.69
N LEU A 131 -14.61 -14.71 -17.73
CA LEU A 131 -14.06 -15.17 -16.45
C LEU A 131 -15.15 -15.36 -15.38
N LEU A 132 -16.40 -14.99 -15.66
CA LEU A 132 -17.55 -15.20 -14.78
C LEU A 132 -18.35 -16.47 -15.13
N GLN A 133 -17.91 -17.22 -16.15
CA GLN A 133 -18.56 -18.45 -16.56
C GLN A 133 -18.51 -19.51 -15.43
N PRO A 134 -19.63 -20.18 -15.10
CA PRO A 134 -19.69 -21.11 -13.98
C PRO A 134 -18.62 -22.21 -14.01
N ASP A 135 -18.31 -22.73 -15.19
CA ASP A 135 -17.29 -23.77 -15.38
C ASP A 135 -15.89 -23.26 -15.06
N PHE A 136 -15.57 -22.03 -15.48
CA PHE A 136 -14.30 -21.40 -15.16
C PHE A 136 -14.19 -21.11 -13.66
N LEU A 137 -15.22 -20.52 -13.05
CA LEU A 137 -15.25 -20.21 -11.62
C LEU A 137 -15.07 -21.45 -10.74
N ARG A 138 -15.71 -22.56 -11.10
CA ARG A 138 -15.52 -23.85 -10.42
C ARG A 138 -14.09 -24.34 -10.59
N ALA A 139 -13.54 -24.29 -11.80
CA ALA A 139 -12.21 -24.78 -12.09
C ALA A 139 -11.09 -23.95 -11.42
N VAL A 140 -11.23 -22.63 -11.32
CA VAL A 140 -10.22 -21.75 -10.71
C VAL A 140 -10.27 -21.74 -9.17
N SER A 141 -11.29 -22.34 -8.54
CA SER A 141 -11.46 -22.23 -7.09
C SER A 141 -10.47 -23.06 -6.26
N ARG A 142 -9.83 -24.07 -6.85
CA ARG A 142 -8.98 -25.03 -6.14
C ARG A 142 -7.75 -25.40 -6.95
N TYR A 143 -6.69 -25.78 -6.23
CA TYR A 143 -5.44 -26.21 -6.86
C TYR A 143 -5.63 -27.42 -7.79
N GLU A 144 -6.44 -28.40 -7.37
CA GLU A 144 -6.67 -29.66 -8.08
C GLU A 144 -7.34 -29.46 -9.45
N THR A 145 -8.13 -28.39 -9.59
CA THR A 145 -8.87 -28.09 -10.82
C THR A 145 -8.22 -26.99 -11.66
N LEU A 146 -7.09 -26.45 -11.21
CA LEU A 146 -6.43 -25.31 -11.83
C LEU A 146 -5.96 -25.59 -13.28
N ALA A 147 -5.55 -26.82 -13.57
CA ALA A 147 -5.21 -27.25 -14.93
C ALA A 147 -6.39 -27.11 -15.90
N ARG A 148 -7.62 -27.42 -15.44
CA ARG A 148 -8.85 -27.24 -16.23
C ARG A 148 -9.14 -25.76 -16.49
N ALA A 149 -8.98 -24.90 -15.48
CA ALA A 149 -9.17 -23.46 -15.66
C ALA A 149 -8.23 -22.91 -16.74
N LYS A 150 -6.95 -23.29 -16.69
CA LYS A 150 -5.96 -22.92 -17.71
C LYS A 150 -6.27 -23.47 -19.09
N ALA A 151 -6.79 -24.69 -19.19
CA ALA A 151 -7.22 -25.26 -20.47
C ALA A 151 -8.35 -24.44 -21.13
N LEU A 152 -9.33 -23.99 -20.34
CA LEU A 152 -10.39 -23.09 -20.83
C LEU A 152 -9.82 -21.76 -21.35
N LEU A 153 -8.80 -21.21 -20.69
CA LEU A 153 -8.13 -19.98 -21.15
C LEU A 153 -7.31 -20.21 -22.44
N ARG A 154 -6.67 -21.38 -22.60
CA ARG A 154 -5.97 -21.74 -23.85
C ARG A 154 -6.96 -21.84 -25.02
N GLN A 155 -8.06 -22.55 -24.81
CA GLN A 155 -9.13 -22.67 -25.80
C GLN A 155 -9.68 -21.29 -26.20
N LEU A 156 -9.83 -20.38 -25.23
CA LEU A 156 -10.25 -19.01 -25.52
C LEU A 156 -9.20 -18.25 -26.35
N ASN A 157 -7.92 -18.44 -26.10
CA ASN A 157 -6.83 -17.84 -26.89
C ASN A 157 -6.77 -18.38 -28.34
N GLU A 158 -7.17 -19.63 -28.58
CA GLU A 158 -7.22 -20.21 -29.94
C GLU A 158 -8.18 -19.47 -30.88
N CYS A 159 -9.20 -18.80 -30.31
CA CYS A 159 -10.17 -18.01 -31.07
C CYS A 159 -9.88 -16.50 -31.08
N ARG A 160 -8.79 -16.05 -30.47
CA ARG A 160 -8.42 -14.62 -30.36
C ARG A 160 -7.33 -14.24 -31.35
N ALA A 161 -7.35 -13.00 -31.81
CA ALA A 161 -6.23 -12.43 -32.54
C ALA A 161 -4.98 -12.39 -31.65
N PRO A 162 -3.75 -12.45 -32.21
CA PRO A 162 -2.51 -12.48 -31.43
C PRO A 162 -2.39 -11.37 -30.38
N ASP A 163 -2.76 -10.13 -30.73
CA ASP A 163 -2.67 -8.98 -29.83
C ASP A 163 -3.74 -8.98 -28.72
N ASP A 164 -4.80 -9.77 -28.90
CA ASP A 164 -5.91 -9.93 -27.95
C ASP A 164 -5.73 -11.17 -27.05
N GLN A 165 -4.67 -11.95 -27.25
CA GLN A 165 -4.43 -13.16 -26.46
C GLN A 165 -4.13 -12.83 -24.99
N LEU A 166 -4.74 -13.64 -24.12
CA LEU A 166 -4.54 -13.58 -22.67
C LEU A 166 -3.14 -14.09 -22.30
N ILE A 167 -2.49 -13.43 -21.36
CA ILE A 167 -1.29 -13.97 -20.69
C ILE A 167 -1.73 -14.48 -19.32
N PHE A 168 -1.47 -15.75 -19.00
CA PHE A 168 -1.86 -16.31 -17.71
C PHE A 168 -0.87 -17.35 -17.20
N PHE A 169 -0.76 -17.43 -15.88
CA PHE A 169 0.06 -18.42 -15.17
C PHE A 169 -0.39 -18.54 -13.72
N SER A 170 -0.12 -19.69 -13.10
CA SER A 170 -0.34 -19.83 -11.66
C SER A 170 0.96 -19.72 -10.91
N TYR A 171 0.92 -19.14 -9.72
CA TYR A 171 2.10 -18.96 -8.90
C TYR A 171 1.76 -18.91 -7.41
N LYS A 172 2.79 -18.99 -6.56
CA LYS A 172 2.67 -18.63 -5.14
C LYS A 172 3.25 -17.23 -4.93
N SER A 173 2.44 -16.33 -4.38
CA SER A 173 2.87 -15.00 -3.94
C SER A 173 3.95 -15.12 -2.86
N ARG A 174 4.97 -14.26 -2.92
CA ARG A 174 5.98 -14.11 -1.85
C ARG A 174 5.57 -13.10 -0.79
N HIS A 175 4.73 -12.16 -1.17
CA HIS A 175 4.56 -10.90 -0.45
C HIS A 175 3.36 -10.98 0.48
N LEU A 176 2.17 -11.14 -0.11
CA LEU A 176 0.92 -11.05 0.60
C LEU A 176 0.08 -12.31 0.38
N GLY A 177 -0.60 -12.70 1.46
CA GLY A 177 -1.75 -13.60 1.41
C GLY A 177 -2.94 -12.97 0.68
N THR A 178 -4.06 -13.67 0.62
CA THR A 178 -5.31 -13.08 0.09
C THR A 178 -5.98 -12.24 1.18
N PRO A 179 -6.70 -11.16 0.82
CA PRO A 179 -7.46 -10.37 1.79
C PRO A 179 -8.38 -11.19 2.72
N ASP A 180 -8.97 -12.29 2.22
CA ASP A 180 -9.84 -13.17 3.01
C ASP A 180 -9.12 -14.34 3.71
N SER A 181 -7.84 -14.56 3.40
CA SER A 181 -7.02 -15.62 3.99
C SER A 181 -5.54 -15.23 3.91
N PRO A 182 -4.96 -14.67 5.00
CA PRO A 182 -3.59 -14.15 5.00
C PRO A 182 -2.55 -15.27 4.81
N ASP A 183 -2.91 -16.52 5.10
CA ASP A 183 -2.04 -17.68 4.92
C ASP A 183 -2.11 -18.31 3.53
N SER A 184 -3.01 -17.81 2.66
CA SER A 184 -3.15 -18.36 1.31
C SER A 184 -2.41 -17.55 0.26
N TYR A 185 -1.43 -18.20 -0.36
CA TYR A 185 -0.49 -17.57 -1.31
C TYR A 185 -0.69 -18.03 -2.75
N GLY A 186 -1.50 -19.05 -3.01
CA GLY A 186 -1.77 -19.53 -4.36
C GLY A 186 -2.56 -18.53 -5.19
N ARG A 187 -2.13 -18.26 -6.42
CA ARG A 187 -2.78 -17.32 -7.36
C ARG A 187 -2.87 -17.90 -8.77
N LEU A 188 -3.93 -17.55 -9.50
CA LEU A 188 -3.94 -17.55 -10.96
C LEU A 188 -4.03 -16.09 -11.41
N LEU A 189 -2.99 -15.60 -12.10
CA LEU A 189 -3.02 -14.29 -12.75
C LEU A 189 -3.43 -14.44 -14.20
N ILE A 190 -4.30 -13.55 -14.66
CA ILE A 190 -4.77 -13.45 -16.04
C ILE A 190 -4.67 -11.98 -16.44
N VAL A 191 -3.76 -11.69 -17.36
CA VAL A 191 -3.63 -10.37 -17.99
C VAL A 191 -4.46 -10.37 -19.26
N VAL A 192 -5.44 -9.48 -19.27
CA VAL A 192 -6.38 -9.26 -20.37
C VAL A 192 -5.93 -8.00 -21.09
N PRO A 193 -5.44 -8.10 -22.35
CA PRO A 193 -4.98 -6.94 -23.10
C PRO A 193 -6.03 -5.83 -23.16
N GLY A 194 -5.57 -4.59 -23.02
CA GLY A 194 -6.38 -3.39 -23.22
C GLY A 194 -6.24 -2.83 -24.63
N HIS A 195 -6.96 -1.76 -24.91
CA HIS A 195 -6.86 -1.00 -26.14
C HIS A 195 -6.89 0.51 -25.80
N ALA A 196 -5.71 1.08 -25.54
CA ALA A 196 -5.58 2.45 -25.04
C ALA A 196 -6.24 3.49 -25.95
N ALA A 197 -6.15 3.34 -27.28
CA ALA A 197 -6.78 4.25 -28.25
C ALA A 197 -8.32 4.21 -28.22
N GLN A 198 -8.93 3.20 -27.59
CA GLN A 198 -10.38 3.08 -27.39
C GLN A 198 -10.77 3.34 -25.93
N GLY A 199 -9.82 3.74 -25.07
CA GLY A 199 -10.06 3.90 -23.64
C GLY A 199 -10.32 2.58 -22.89
N VAL A 200 -10.00 1.43 -23.51
CA VAL A 200 -10.16 0.12 -22.87
C VAL A 200 -8.90 -0.19 -22.06
N PRO A 201 -8.98 -0.34 -20.72
CA PRO A 201 -7.81 -0.64 -19.90
C PRO A 201 -7.30 -2.05 -20.14
N GLU A 202 -6.00 -2.24 -19.95
CA GLU A 202 -5.46 -3.57 -19.68
C GLU A 202 -5.88 -3.98 -18.26
N LYS A 203 -6.29 -5.23 -18.07
CA LYS A 203 -6.76 -5.74 -16.76
C LYS A 203 -5.89 -6.90 -16.28
N TRP A 204 -5.43 -6.81 -15.06
CA TRP A 204 -4.75 -7.87 -14.32
C TRP A 204 -5.77 -8.46 -13.35
N VAL A 205 -6.35 -9.60 -13.73
CA VAL A 205 -7.35 -10.31 -12.94
C VAL A 205 -6.66 -11.45 -12.19
N GLN A 206 -6.67 -11.37 -10.86
CA GLN A 206 -6.00 -12.33 -10.01
C GLN A 206 -7.00 -13.09 -9.15
N PHE A 207 -7.06 -14.41 -9.32
CA PHE A 207 -7.88 -15.28 -8.48
C PHE A 207 -7.01 -15.88 -7.37
N GLY A 208 -7.47 -15.76 -6.12
CA GLY A 208 -6.94 -16.55 -5.02
C GLY A 208 -7.25 -18.03 -5.19
N ILE A 209 -6.27 -18.91 -4.96
CA ILE A 209 -6.41 -20.35 -5.13
C ILE A 209 -6.28 -21.01 -3.76
N THR A 210 -7.27 -21.82 -3.39
CA THR A 210 -7.23 -22.61 -2.16
C THR A 210 -6.03 -23.55 -2.19
N ASP A 211 -5.21 -23.52 -1.14
CA ASP A 211 -4.03 -24.37 -1.01
C ASP A 211 -4.42 -25.87 -0.97
N PRO A 212 -3.56 -26.77 -1.47
CA PRO A 212 -3.83 -28.21 -1.47
C PRO A 212 -4.21 -28.73 -0.07
N GLY A 213 -5.35 -29.42 0.02
CA GLY A 213 -5.85 -29.99 1.27
C GLY A 213 -6.45 -28.99 2.28
N ALA A 214 -6.42 -27.68 1.99
CA ALA A 214 -7.07 -26.69 2.85
C ALA A 214 -8.60 -26.83 2.80
N ARG A 215 -9.24 -26.76 3.96
CA ARG A 215 -10.71 -26.87 4.08
C ARG A 215 -11.43 -25.57 3.77
N ALA A 216 -10.84 -24.43 4.13
CA ALA A 216 -11.42 -23.12 3.91
C ALA A 216 -11.20 -22.69 2.45
N HIS A 217 -12.25 -22.22 1.80
CA HIS A 217 -12.16 -21.71 0.43
C HIS A 217 -11.64 -20.29 0.42
N VAL A 218 -10.65 -20.04 -0.43
CA VAL A 218 -10.24 -18.68 -0.79
C VAL A 218 -11.30 -18.08 -1.70
N ARG A 219 -11.73 -16.86 -1.37
CA ARG A 219 -12.82 -16.14 -2.02
C ARG A 219 -12.32 -15.01 -2.89
N ASN A 220 -11.19 -14.39 -2.54
CA ASN A 220 -10.68 -13.20 -3.20
C ASN A 220 -10.48 -13.37 -4.72
N VAL A 221 -10.90 -12.33 -5.43
CA VAL A 221 -10.56 -12.03 -6.82
C VAL A 221 -10.23 -10.55 -6.86
N SER A 222 -9.03 -10.19 -7.30
CA SER A 222 -8.59 -8.79 -7.41
C SER A 222 -8.51 -8.41 -8.88
N VAL A 223 -8.99 -7.21 -9.22
CA VAL A 223 -8.82 -6.61 -10.54
C VAL A 223 -8.00 -5.34 -10.37
N VAL A 224 -6.84 -5.29 -11.00
CA VAL A 224 -6.08 -4.05 -11.18
C VAL A 224 -6.04 -3.72 -12.66
N SER A 225 -6.29 -2.47 -13.02
CA SER A 225 -6.43 -2.04 -14.40
C SER A 225 -5.59 -0.82 -14.67
N THR A 226 -5.01 -0.75 -15.86
CA THR A 226 -4.14 0.35 -16.27
C THR A 226 -4.59 0.94 -17.61
N ILE A 227 -4.66 2.26 -17.66
CA ILE A 227 -4.84 3.04 -18.90
C ILE A 227 -3.62 3.91 -19.10
N LEU A 228 -2.91 3.70 -20.21
CA LEU A 228 -1.79 4.53 -20.60
C LEU A 228 -2.27 5.87 -21.14
N ALA A 229 -1.72 6.94 -20.59
CA ALA A 229 -1.93 8.30 -21.06
C ALA A 229 -0.85 8.67 -22.09
N PRO A 230 -1.16 9.57 -23.04
CA PRO A 230 -0.20 10.02 -24.06
C PRO A 230 1.05 10.71 -23.49
N ASP A 231 1.00 11.20 -22.25
CA ASP A 231 2.10 11.89 -21.57
C ASP A 231 3.10 10.94 -20.88
N GLY A 232 2.97 9.62 -21.12
CA GLY A 232 3.85 8.61 -20.53
C GLY A 232 3.48 8.24 -19.09
N THR A 233 2.29 8.62 -18.62
CA THR A 233 1.76 8.18 -17.33
C THR A 233 0.69 7.09 -17.48
N ALA A 234 0.37 6.43 -16.36
CA ALA A 234 -0.59 5.32 -16.32
C ALA A 234 -1.61 5.56 -15.21
N ASN A 235 -2.88 5.73 -15.58
CA ASN A 235 -3.97 5.73 -14.60
C ASN A 235 -4.24 4.30 -14.15
N VAL A 236 -4.17 4.07 -12.85
CA VAL A 236 -4.36 2.76 -12.22
C VAL A 236 -5.66 2.74 -11.42
N TYR A 237 -6.44 1.68 -11.62
CA TYR A 237 -7.70 1.44 -10.94
C TYR A 237 -7.69 0.05 -10.32
N PHE A 238 -8.29 -0.11 -9.15
CA PHE A 238 -8.37 -1.38 -8.45
C PHE A 238 -9.77 -1.63 -7.87
N LYS A 239 -10.13 -2.91 -7.77
CA LYS A 239 -11.27 -3.39 -7.00
C LYS A 239 -11.08 -4.83 -6.59
N ASP A 240 -11.44 -5.12 -5.35
CA ASP A 240 -11.52 -6.48 -4.82
C ASP A 240 -12.95 -7.01 -4.84
N PHE A 241 -13.04 -8.30 -5.16
CA PHE A 241 -14.27 -9.06 -5.23
C PHE A 241 -14.15 -10.34 -4.41
N TYR A 242 -15.29 -10.85 -3.95
CA TYR A 242 -15.38 -12.16 -3.33
C TYR A 242 -16.30 -13.10 -4.10
N ARG A 243 -15.81 -14.33 -4.27
CA ARG A 243 -16.64 -15.49 -4.59
C ARG A 243 -17.54 -15.81 -3.40
N THR A 244 -18.80 -16.11 -3.72
CA THR A 244 -19.80 -16.62 -2.79
C THR A 244 -20.16 -18.03 -3.22
N TYR A 245 -19.88 -18.99 -2.33
CA TYR A 245 -20.14 -20.41 -2.52
C TYR A 245 -21.56 -20.73 -2.04
N ARG A 246 -22.45 -21.09 -2.98
CA ARG A 246 -23.85 -21.45 -2.65
C ARG A 246 -23.97 -22.95 -2.38
N ARG A 247 -25.04 -23.34 -1.68
CA ARG A 247 -25.30 -24.75 -1.30
C ARG A 247 -25.58 -25.66 -2.50
N ASP A 248 -26.09 -25.11 -3.59
CA ASP A 248 -26.34 -25.81 -4.86
C ASP A 248 -25.06 -25.99 -5.70
N GLY A 249 -23.91 -25.54 -5.19
CA GLY A 249 -22.62 -25.59 -5.89
C GLY A 249 -22.42 -24.46 -6.90
N SER A 250 -23.37 -23.53 -7.04
CA SER A 250 -23.19 -22.32 -7.85
C SER A 250 -22.24 -21.33 -7.17
N LEU A 251 -21.58 -20.53 -8.00
CA LEU A 251 -20.62 -19.50 -7.58
C LEU A 251 -21.07 -18.17 -8.15
N THR A 252 -21.16 -17.15 -7.31
CA THR A 252 -21.38 -15.77 -7.73
C THR A 252 -20.20 -14.91 -7.27
N ILE A 253 -19.85 -13.88 -8.01
CA ILE A 253 -18.83 -12.91 -7.62
C ILE A 253 -19.50 -11.54 -7.45
N ASN A 254 -19.25 -10.89 -6.32
CA ASN A 254 -19.64 -9.51 -6.06
C ASN A 254 -18.44 -8.76 -5.47
N GLY A 255 -18.43 -7.43 -5.59
CA GLY A 255 -17.40 -6.62 -4.95
C GLY A 255 -17.48 -6.75 -3.42
N ARG A 256 -16.33 -6.62 -2.77
CA ARG A 256 -16.21 -6.81 -1.32
C ARG A 256 -17.03 -5.78 -0.55
N TRP A 257 -16.96 -4.52 -0.99
CA TRP A 257 -17.79 -3.41 -0.50
C TRP A 257 -19.29 -3.72 -0.58
N GLU A 258 -19.79 -4.15 -1.74
CA GLU A 258 -21.21 -4.47 -1.93
C GLU A 258 -21.70 -5.63 -1.05
N LEU A 259 -20.78 -6.48 -0.59
CA LEU A 259 -21.06 -7.58 0.33
C LEU A 259 -20.98 -7.17 1.82
N GLY A 260 -20.66 -5.91 2.13
CA GLY A 260 -20.59 -5.40 3.50
C GLY A 260 -19.31 -5.78 4.26
N TYR A 261 -18.25 -6.20 3.55
CA TYR A 261 -16.95 -6.51 4.17
C TYR A 261 -15.99 -5.31 4.21
N GLY A 262 -16.47 -4.12 3.80
CA GLY A 262 -15.64 -2.93 3.56
C GLY A 262 -14.61 -3.14 2.45
N ASP A 263 -13.67 -2.22 2.33
CA ASP A 263 -12.49 -2.37 1.47
C ASP A 263 -11.20 -2.26 2.28
N ASP A 264 -10.08 -2.65 1.66
CA ASP A 264 -8.75 -2.37 2.20
C ASP A 264 -8.17 -1.14 1.52
N ASN A 265 -7.30 -0.42 2.21
CA ASN A 265 -6.58 0.71 1.65
C ASN A 265 -5.57 0.19 0.59
N CYS A 266 -6.03 0.03 -0.65
CA CYS A 266 -5.20 -0.54 -1.70
C CYS A 266 -3.99 0.35 -1.99
N VAL A 267 -4.06 1.66 -1.76
CA VAL A 267 -2.94 2.59 -1.94
C VAL A 267 -1.77 2.25 -1.01
N GLN A 268 -2.01 1.70 0.18
CA GLN A 268 -0.93 1.29 1.09
C GLN A 268 0.00 0.25 0.44
N CYS A 269 -0.54 -0.63 -0.40
CA CYS A 269 0.19 -1.66 -1.11
C CYS A 269 0.55 -1.25 -2.55
N HIS A 270 -0.30 -0.44 -3.18
CA HIS A 270 -0.26 -0.11 -4.60
C HIS A 270 0.03 1.35 -4.87
N LYS A 271 0.71 2.10 -3.99
CA LYS A 271 1.07 3.51 -4.25
C LYS A 271 1.93 3.70 -5.52
N SER A 272 2.63 2.64 -5.94
CA SER A 272 3.38 2.54 -7.21
C SER A 272 2.55 1.96 -8.38
N GLY A 273 1.23 1.84 -8.24
CA GLY A 273 0.34 1.27 -9.23
C GLY A 273 0.35 -0.27 -9.24
N ILE A 274 0.42 -0.85 -10.44
CA ILE A 274 0.58 -2.30 -10.61
C ILE A 274 1.95 -2.72 -10.06
N LEU A 275 2.00 -3.82 -9.30
CA LEU A 275 3.26 -4.35 -8.78
C LEU A 275 3.83 -5.43 -9.72
N PRO A 276 5.16 -5.51 -9.87
CA PRO A 276 5.80 -6.60 -10.60
C PRO A 276 5.60 -7.95 -9.88
N ILE A 277 5.49 -9.02 -10.67
CA ILE A 277 5.21 -10.36 -10.17
C ILE A 277 6.53 -11.12 -9.95
N PHE A 278 6.81 -11.45 -8.69
CA PHE A 278 7.96 -12.25 -8.30
C PHE A 278 7.54 -13.51 -7.54
N PRO A 279 7.22 -14.59 -8.24
CA PRO A 279 6.77 -15.84 -7.65
C PRO A 279 7.77 -16.46 -6.67
N VAL A 280 7.29 -17.21 -5.68
CA VAL A 280 8.12 -18.15 -4.92
C VAL A 280 8.86 -19.06 -5.90
N ALA A 281 10.17 -19.25 -5.70
CA ALA A 281 10.98 -20.07 -6.60
C ALA A 281 10.39 -21.48 -6.76
N GLY A 282 10.29 -21.96 -7.99
CA GLY A 282 9.70 -23.25 -8.32
C GLY A 282 8.16 -23.32 -8.27
N SER A 283 7.46 -22.23 -7.92
CA SER A 283 5.98 -22.23 -7.90
C SER A 283 5.31 -22.05 -9.26
N VAL A 284 6.07 -21.59 -10.27
CA VAL A 284 5.62 -21.46 -11.67
C VAL A 284 6.24 -22.58 -12.49
N SER A 285 5.43 -23.24 -13.33
CA SER A 285 5.93 -24.31 -14.20
C SER A 285 6.90 -23.76 -15.24
N ALA A 286 7.83 -24.59 -15.72
CA ALA A 286 8.82 -24.17 -16.71
C ALA A 286 8.18 -23.58 -17.99
N SER A 287 7.04 -24.16 -18.41
CA SER A 287 6.27 -23.68 -19.57
C SER A 287 5.62 -22.31 -19.37
N GLU A 288 5.46 -21.85 -18.13
CA GLU A 288 4.79 -20.59 -17.78
C GLU A 288 5.77 -19.47 -17.41
N GLN A 289 7.07 -19.78 -17.25
CA GLN A 289 8.09 -18.76 -16.97
C GLN A 289 8.15 -17.63 -18.03
N PRO A 290 8.03 -17.91 -19.34
CA PRO A 290 7.96 -16.84 -20.33
C PRO A 290 6.78 -15.87 -20.12
N ASN A 291 5.66 -16.37 -19.57
CA ASN A 291 4.50 -15.52 -19.28
C ASN A 291 4.78 -14.57 -18.10
N VAL A 292 5.54 -15.01 -17.10
CA VAL A 292 5.96 -14.15 -15.98
C VAL A 292 6.84 -13.01 -16.49
N GLU A 293 7.81 -13.32 -17.35
CA GLU A 293 8.68 -12.30 -17.95
C GLU A 293 7.88 -11.31 -18.81
N ALA A 294 6.97 -11.82 -19.64
CA ALA A 294 6.11 -10.97 -20.48
C ALA A 294 5.24 -10.02 -19.65
N VAL A 295 4.67 -10.50 -18.53
CA VAL A 295 3.89 -9.65 -17.61
C VAL A 295 4.77 -8.59 -16.94
N ASN A 296 5.96 -8.96 -16.46
CA ASN A 296 6.89 -8.00 -15.89
C ASN A 296 7.43 -6.99 -16.91
N GLN A 297 7.54 -7.38 -18.18
CA GLN A 297 7.85 -6.46 -19.28
C GLN A 297 6.72 -5.44 -19.50
N ARG A 298 5.45 -5.86 -19.43
CA ARG A 298 4.31 -4.94 -19.49
C ARG A 298 4.33 -3.93 -18.34
N PHE A 299 4.56 -4.39 -17.12
CA PHE A 299 4.72 -3.51 -15.95
C PHE A 299 5.76 -2.39 -16.21
N ARG A 300 6.93 -2.75 -16.73
CA ARG A 300 8.01 -1.79 -17.03
C ARG A 300 7.62 -0.75 -18.10
N ALA A 301 6.62 -1.04 -18.93
CA ALA A 301 6.18 -0.18 -20.02
C ALA A 301 5.10 0.84 -19.61
N TYR A 302 4.54 0.76 -18.40
CA TYR A 302 3.42 1.64 -18.02
C TYR A 302 3.81 3.09 -17.71
N GLY A 303 5.10 3.38 -17.53
CA GLY A 303 5.55 4.71 -17.16
C GLY A 303 5.13 5.08 -15.73
N THR A 304 4.84 6.37 -15.50
CA THR A 304 4.59 6.90 -14.15
C THR A 304 3.17 6.58 -13.67
N PRO A 305 2.96 5.89 -12.54
CA PRO A 305 1.63 5.61 -12.04
C PRO A 305 0.94 6.88 -11.55
N ARG A 306 -0.35 7.00 -11.87
CA ARG A 306 -1.29 8.01 -11.36
C ARG A 306 -2.58 7.32 -10.95
N PHE A 307 -3.33 7.98 -10.10
CA PHE A 307 -4.65 7.53 -9.65
C PHE A 307 -5.72 8.56 -10.01
N ASP A 308 -5.55 9.16 -11.19
CA ASP A 308 -6.41 10.24 -11.69
C ASP A 308 -6.60 11.34 -10.61
N LYS A 309 -7.83 11.82 -10.42
CA LYS A 309 -8.23 12.76 -9.37
C LYS A 309 -8.41 12.13 -7.98
N TYR A 310 -8.31 10.81 -7.83
CA TYR A 310 -8.70 10.11 -6.60
C TYR A 310 -7.65 10.23 -5.50
N ILE A 311 -6.37 10.35 -5.85
CA ILE A 311 -5.30 10.58 -4.87
C ILE A 311 -4.09 11.26 -5.52
N ASP A 312 -3.55 12.25 -4.80
CA ASP A 312 -2.28 12.88 -5.13
C ASP A 312 -1.18 12.26 -4.25
N THR A 313 -0.39 11.37 -4.84
CA THR A 313 0.66 10.65 -4.12
C THR A 313 1.83 11.53 -3.69
N SER A 314 1.95 12.74 -4.27
CA SER A 314 2.97 13.72 -3.87
C SER A 314 2.75 14.24 -2.44
N LYS A 315 1.53 14.14 -1.92
CA LYS A 315 1.17 14.59 -0.56
C LYS A 315 1.68 13.66 0.56
N PHE A 316 2.28 12.51 0.21
CA PHE A 316 2.87 11.59 1.19
C PHE A 316 4.38 11.77 1.37
N GLY A 317 4.95 12.79 0.73
CA GLY A 317 6.33 13.21 0.92
C GLY A 317 7.37 12.38 0.16
N PRO A 318 8.67 12.61 0.42
CA PRO A 318 9.75 11.89 -0.23
C PRO A 318 9.74 10.39 0.13
N GLY A 319 10.32 9.58 -0.75
CA GLY A 319 10.42 8.13 -0.57
C GLY A 319 11.66 7.68 0.20
N LEU A 320 11.75 6.38 0.46
CA LEU A 320 12.94 5.74 1.00
C LEU A 320 14.17 5.98 0.12
N GLY A 321 15.32 6.26 0.76
CA GLY A 321 16.60 6.38 0.07
C GLY A 321 16.83 7.71 -0.65
N THR A 322 16.06 8.77 -0.36
CA THR A 322 16.26 10.11 -0.95
C THR A 322 17.32 10.94 -0.24
N ALA A 323 17.72 10.57 0.98
CA ALA A 323 18.79 11.27 1.71
C ALA A 323 20.13 11.18 0.95
N ASP A 324 20.94 12.23 1.06
CA ASP A 324 22.23 12.29 0.38
C ASP A 324 23.34 11.50 1.11
N LEU A 325 24.52 11.41 0.51
CA LEU A 325 25.67 10.71 1.11
C LEU A 325 26.20 11.40 2.37
N THR A 326 26.05 12.72 2.49
CA THR A 326 26.51 13.51 3.63
C THR A 326 25.69 13.16 4.86
N GLU A 327 24.36 13.18 4.74
CA GLU A 327 23.42 12.80 5.79
C GLU A 327 23.61 11.35 6.22
N ARG A 328 23.85 10.45 5.26
CA ARG A 328 24.14 9.04 5.54
C ARG A 328 25.43 8.85 6.30
N ASN A 329 26.50 9.55 5.94
CA ASN A 329 27.77 9.47 6.65
C ASN A 329 27.68 10.05 8.07
N GLN A 330 26.91 11.13 8.26
CA GLN A 330 26.62 11.65 9.59
C GLN A 330 25.84 10.63 10.44
N ARG A 331 24.84 9.97 9.84
CA ARG A 331 23.95 9.04 10.55
C ARG A 331 24.58 7.68 10.85
N PHE A 332 25.34 7.13 9.91
CA PHE A 332 25.85 5.75 9.95
C PHE A 332 27.37 5.65 10.13
N GLY A 333 28.06 6.79 10.20
CA GLY A 333 29.50 6.89 10.38
C GLY A 333 30.24 7.30 9.10
N ALA A 334 31.37 8.00 9.26
CA ALA A 334 32.11 8.62 8.15
C ALA A 334 32.62 7.63 7.08
N SER A 335 32.72 6.34 7.39
CA SER A 335 33.13 5.29 6.45
C SER A 335 31.93 4.58 5.80
N PHE A 336 30.69 4.95 6.12
CA PHE A 336 29.52 4.26 5.63
C PHE A 336 29.43 4.27 4.11
N SER A 337 29.74 5.41 3.48
CA SER A 337 29.78 5.56 2.02
C SER A 337 30.68 4.55 1.31
N ASN A 338 31.64 3.93 2.00
CA ASN A 338 32.56 2.94 1.41
C ASN A 338 32.00 1.50 1.49
N THR A 339 30.81 1.31 2.04
CA THR A 339 30.19 -0.01 2.21
C THR A 339 29.32 -0.40 1.02
N THR A 340 29.20 -1.70 0.74
CA THR A 340 28.27 -2.24 -0.26
C THR A 340 26.83 -1.77 0.00
N VAL A 341 26.43 -1.72 1.28
CA VAL A 341 25.08 -1.31 1.70
C VAL A 341 24.82 0.16 1.33
N ALA A 342 25.76 1.06 1.58
CA ALA A 342 25.59 2.47 1.22
C ALA A 342 25.43 2.67 -0.29
N HIS A 343 26.23 1.96 -1.09
CA HIS A 343 26.09 1.98 -2.54
C HIS A 343 24.75 1.41 -3.02
N ALA A 344 24.12 0.51 -2.26
CA ALA A 344 22.83 -0.07 -2.56
C ALA A 344 21.63 0.72 -2.02
N MET A 345 21.83 1.78 -1.22
CA MET A 345 20.76 2.68 -0.77
C MET A 345 20.34 3.65 -1.88
N THR A 346 19.89 3.10 -3.00
CA THR A 346 19.55 3.84 -4.23
C THR A 346 18.10 3.62 -4.65
N CYS A 347 17.21 3.29 -3.70
CA CYS A 347 15.78 3.08 -3.97
C CYS A 347 15.15 4.28 -4.71
N ALA A 348 15.55 5.49 -4.33
CA ALA A 348 15.14 6.73 -4.97
C ALA A 348 15.63 6.88 -6.43
N ALA A 349 16.52 6.04 -6.96
CA ALA A 349 16.85 6.07 -8.38
C ALA A 349 15.69 5.55 -9.26
N CYS A 350 14.85 4.67 -8.72
CA CYS A 350 13.68 4.12 -9.41
C CYS A 350 12.35 4.63 -8.85
N HIS A 351 12.29 4.87 -7.54
CA HIS A 351 11.08 5.24 -6.79
C HIS A 351 10.95 6.76 -6.58
N GLN A 352 10.93 7.51 -7.68
CA GLN A 352 10.67 8.96 -7.69
C GLN A 352 9.23 9.23 -8.15
N PRO A 353 8.63 10.38 -7.80
CA PRO A 353 7.27 10.74 -8.21
C PRO A 353 7.02 10.61 -9.72
N GLU A 354 8.01 10.97 -10.54
CA GLU A 354 7.99 10.93 -12.00
C GLU A 354 8.41 9.58 -12.60
N ARG A 355 8.72 8.57 -11.77
CA ARG A 355 9.11 7.21 -12.19
C ARG A 355 8.15 6.18 -11.63
N LEU A 356 8.60 5.23 -10.80
CA LEU A 356 7.74 4.18 -10.24
C LEU A 356 6.89 4.66 -9.06
N GLY A 357 6.89 5.96 -8.75
CA GLY A 357 6.28 6.50 -7.54
C GLY A 357 7.14 6.27 -6.29
N SER A 358 6.98 7.15 -5.32
CA SER A 358 7.76 7.14 -4.08
C SER A 358 7.33 6.05 -3.10
N LEU A 359 8.30 5.35 -2.53
CA LEU A 359 8.09 4.44 -1.40
C LEU A 359 8.06 5.26 -0.11
N ASN A 360 6.90 5.81 0.24
CA ASN A 360 6.72 6.70 1.38
C ASN A 360 5.55 6.26 2.27
N TRP A 361 5.56 6.70 3.53
CA TRP A 361 4.55 6.32 4.51
C TRP A 361 3.20 7.06 4.25
N PRO A 362 2.03 6.41 4.38
CA PRO A 362 1.83 4.99 4.70
C PRO A 362 2.20 4.06 3.54
N MET A 363 2.89 2.97 3.89
CA MET A 363 3.35 1.93 2.99
C MET A 363 3.35 0.58 3.70
N ASP A 364 3.14 -0.50 2.95
CA ASP A 364 3.15 -1.85 3.48
C ASP A 364 4.59 -2.36 3.75
N ARG A 365 4.86 -2.68 5.02
CA ARG A 365 6.15 -3.23 5.48
C ARG A 365 6.48 -4.54 4.78
N THR A 366 5.49 -5.42 4.64
CA THR A 366 5.66 -6.78 4.13
C THR A 366 6.12 -6.75 2.68
N ILE A 367 5.52 -5.88 1.86
CA ILE A 367 5.90 -5.67 0.47
C ILE A 367 7.35 -5.18 0.38
N ILE A 368 7.70 -4.08 1.05
CA ILE A 368 9.05 -3.49 0.93
C ILE A 368 10.11 -4.45 1.48
N SER A 369 9.87 -5.03 2.66
CA SER A 369 10.81 -5.97 3.29
C SER A 369 11.02 -7.20 2.42
N SER A 370 9.97 -7.75 1.80
CA SER A 370 10.09 -8.95 0.98
C SER A 370 10.86 -8.70 -0.32
N TYR A 371 10.69 -7.54 -0.97
CA TYR A 371 11.49 -7.20 -2.15
C TYR A 371 12.97 -6.99 -1.83
N ILE A 372 13.27 -6.27 -0.74
CA ILE A 372 14.67 -5.99 -0.36
C ILE A 372 15.34 -7.26 0.17
N LYS A 373 14.75 -7.93 1.16
CA LYS A 373 15.34 -9.14 1.78
C LYS A 373 15.32 -10.34 0.83
N GLY A 374 14.40 -10.37 -0.12
CA GLY A 374 14.33 -11.35 -1.20
C GLY A 374 15.36 -11.15 -2.32
N GLY A 375 16.05 -10.00 -2.35
CA GLY A 375 17.09 -9.69 -3.35
C GLY A 375 16.54 -9.21 -4.70
N GLN A 376 15.32 -8.68 -4.73
CA GLN A 376 14.74 -8.06 -5.92
C GLN A 376 14.99 -6.54 -5.95
N MET A 377 15.33 -5.95 -4.80
CA MET A 377 15.63 -4.52 -4.67
C MET A 377 16.90 -4.27 -3.83
N PRO A 378 17.73 -3.27 -4.22
CA PRO A 378 17.65 -2.48 -5.46
C PRO A 378 18.00 -3.33 -6.70
N TYR A 379 17.43 -2.94 -7.84
CA TYR A 379 17.69 -3.62 -9.11
C TYR A 379 19.17 -3.49 -9.51
N GLY A 380 19.77 -4.57 -10.00
CA GLY A 380 21.18 -4.60 -10.45
C GLY A 380 22.21 -4.86 -9.35
N TYR A 381 21.80 -5.04 -8.09
CA TYR A 381 22.70 -5.38 -7.00
C TYR A 381 22.55 -6.84 -6.58
N THR A 382 23.69 -7.51 -6.37
CA THR A 382 23.74 -8.85 -5.78
C THR A 382 24.27 -8.73 -4.36
N LEU A 383 23.37 -8.64 -3.39
CA LEU A 383 23.69 -8.50 -1.97
C LEU A 383 23.56 -9.85 -1.25
N GLN A 384 24.45 -10.12 -0.30
CA GLN A 384 24.33 -11.22 0.65
C GLN A 384 23.11 -11.03 1.55
N THR A 385 22.59 -12.11 2.15
CA THR A 385 21.42 -12.03 3.05
C THR A 385 21.62 -11.03 4.20
N THR A 386 22.81 -11.00 4.80
CA THR A 386 23.18 -10.04 5.86
C THR A 386 23.19 -8.61 5.35
N GLU A 387 23.72 -8.35 4.15
CA GLU A 387 23.71 -7.04 3.51
C GLU A 387 22.29 -6.58 3.14
N ARG A 388 21.41 -7.49 2.69
CA ARG A 388 20.00 -7.18 2.40
C ARG A 388 19.22 -6.80 3.66
N ASN A 389 19.46 -7.49 4.77
CA ASN A 389 18.88 -7.13 6.06
C ASN A 389 19.38 -5.75 6.52
N ALA A 390 20.69 -5.53 6.46
CA ALA A 390 21.30 -4.26 6.81
C ALA A 390 20.79 -3.10 5.94
N LEU A 391 20.66 -3.32 4.62
CA LEU A 391 20.08 -2.34 3.70
C LEU A 391 18.66 -1.95 4.12
N TYR A 392 17.80 -2.95 4.34
CA TYR A 392 16.43 -2.70 4.78
C TYR A 392 16.40 -1.90 6.09
N ASP A 393 17.14 -2.34 7.12
CA ASP A 393 17.13 -1.69 8.43
C ASP A 393 17.64 -0.24 8.35
N ARG A 394 18.66 0.03 7.52
CA ARG A 394 19.21 1.37 7.32
C ARG A 394 18.26 2.30 6.58
N LEU A 395 17.52 1.81 5.58
CA LEU A 395 16.48 2.60 4.89
C LEU A 395 15.36 3.01 5.85
N ILE A 396 14.90 2.10 6.71
CA ILE A 396 13.87 2.40 7.71
C ILE A 396 14.39 3.37 8.77
N GLN A 397 15.63 3.18 9.24
CA GLN A 397 16.27 4.09 10.19
C GLN A 397 16.46 5.49 9.61
N GLU A 398 16.90 5.62 8.36
CA GLU A 398 17.05 6.89 7.65
C GLU A 398 15.72 7.62 7.49
N TYR A 399 14.66 6.88 7.16
CA TYR A 399 13.36 7.46 6.88
C TYR A 399 12.64 8.00 8.14
N PHE A 400 12.64 7.20 9.21
CA PHE A 400 11.88 7.47 10.43
C PHE A 400 12.72 8.05 11.58
N ALA A 401 13.96 8.47 11.37
CA ALA A 401 14.75 9.04 12.45
C ALA A 401 14.09 10.29 13.06
N THR A 402 14.03 10.34 14.39
CA THR A 402 13.39 11.43 15.15
C THR A 402 14.40 12.34 15.83
N ASP A 403 15.70 12.11 15.59
CA ASP A 403 16.78 12.91 16.16
C ASP A 403 16.56 14.41 15.86
N PRO A 404 16.64 15.32 16.85
CA PRO A 404 16.42 16.75 16.61
C PRO A 404 17.49 17.41 15.73
N THR A 405 18.72 16.89 15.78
CA THR A 405 19.89 17.42 15.07
C THR A 405 20.04 16.84 13.68
N HIS A 406 19.73 15.56 13.50
CA HIS A 406 19.78 14.83 12.24
C HIS A 406 18.44 14.10 12.00
N PRO A 407 17.33 14.84 11.81
CA PRO A 407 16.02 14.26 11.55
C PRO A 407 16.04 13.34 10.32
N GLY A 408 15.16 12.34 10.30
CA GLY A 408 14.97 11.46 9.16
C GLY A 408 14.18 12.11 8.04
N ILE A 409 14.12 11.43 6.91
CA ILE A 409 13.51 11.93 5.66
C ILE A 409 12.09 12.50 5.89
N LEU A 410 11.22 11.73 6.55
CA LEU A 410 9.84 12.14 6.78
C LEU A 410 9.74 13.34 7.73
N LYS A 411 10.51 13.34 8.83
CA LYS A 411 10.52 14.43 9.82
C LYS A 411 11.01 15.74 9.19
N SER A 412 12.13 15.71 8.46
CA SER A 412 12.68 16.89 7.80
C SER A 412 11.70 17.51 6.81
N TRP A 413 11.05 16.66 5.99
CA TRP A 413 10.09 17.12 5.00
C TRP A 413 8.84 17.75 5.64
N LEU A 414 8.27 17.11 6.67
CA LEU A 414 7.12 17.66 7.41
C LEU A 414 7.44 18.99 8.12
N LEU A 415 8.71 19.25 8.44
CA LEU A 415 9.16 20.52 9.03
C LEU A 415 9.53 21.57 7.97
N GLY A 416 9.33 21.30 6.68
CA GLY A 416 9.69 22.21 5.59
C GLY A 416 11.21 22.44 5.46
N ARG A 417 12.04 21.50 5.95
CA ARG A 417 13.49 21.56 5.79
C ARG A 417 13.85 20.94 4.44
N ALA A 418 14.66 21.65 3.65
CA ALA A 418 15.15 21.13 2.37
C ALA A 418 16.02 19.88 2.60
N HIS A 419 15.87 18.92 1.68
CA HIS A 419 16.73 17.75 1.49
C HIS A 419 17.71 18.00 0.35
#